data_AF-A0A1G9UAW4-F1
#
_entry.id   AF-A0A1G9UAW4-F1
#
_cell.length_a   1.000
_cell.length_b   1.000
_cell.length_c   1.000
_cell.angle_alpha   90.00
_cell.angle_beta   90.00
_cell.angle_gamma   90.00
#
_symmetry.space_group_name_H-M   'P 1'
#
loop_
_entity.id
_entity.type
_entity.pdbx_description
1 polymer ?
#
loop_
_entity_poly.entity_id
_entity_poly.type
_entity_poly.pdbx_seq_one_letter_code
_entity_poly.pdbx_strand_id
1 'polypeptide(L)'
;MTAEPRDSRLAQLIITIFGLYARAEGNWLSVAAVVALMADLGIEGQAARSSISRLKRRGVLDSERRSSVAGYALSPPTLEILAEGDVRIFERARATEEDGWALVVFSVPESEREKRHALRSGLTRLGFGTAAPGVWIAPANLARAARDTLRRQELTEYVDVFTSRHFAFGDVRAKVRRWWDLDELSRLYSEFLHRYAPVRRRVSDGGTAPQEAFQLYVPMLTHWRQLPYRDPGLPLSVLPEGWNGVTAGELFADLNAILAPLAEKHALKVVDGKRAQ
;
A
#
# COMPACT_ATOMS: atom_id res chain seq x y z
N MET A 1 16.81 11.38 -6.18
CA MET A 1 16.01 10.34 -6.85
C MET A 1 16.86 9.09 -7.00
N THR A 2 16.97 8.27 -5.95
CA THR A 2 17.58 6.94 -6.07
C THR A 2 16.55 6.04 -6.74
N ALA A 3 16.82 5.63 -7.99
CA ALA A 3 16.00 4.62 -8.65
C ALA A 3 15.87 3.41 -7.73
N GLU A 4 14.64 3.02 -7.38
CA GLU A 4 14.44 1.81 -6.58
C GLU A 4 15.13 0.63 -7.28
N PRO A 5 15.90 -0.20 -6.54
CA PRO A 5 16.56 -1.35 -7.11
C PRO A 5 15.56 -2.19 -7.91
N ARG A 6 15.93 -2.62 -9.12
CA ARG A 6 15.08 -3.44 -10.01
C ARG A 6 14.44 -4.60 -9.25
N ASP A 7 15.18 -5.18 -8.31
CA ASP A 7 14.72 -6.25 -7.44
C ASP A 7 13.55 -5.87 -6.53
N SER A 8 13.57 -4.67 -5.93
CA SER A 8 12.46 -4.16 -5.10
C SER A 8 11.17 -4.05 -5.91
N ARG A 9 11.27 -3.57 -7.16
CA ARG A 9 10.13 -3.40 -8.05
C ARG A 9 9.48 -4.74 -8.43
N LEU A 10 10.28 -5.77 -8.73
CA LEU A 10 9.76 -7.11 -9.03
C LEU A 10 9.07 -7.74 -7.81
N ALA A 11 9.66 -7.59 -6.63
CA ALA A 11 9.09 -8.06 -5.38
C ALA A 11 7.71 -7.43 -5.12
N GLN A 12 7.58 -6.12 -5.31
CA GLN A 12 6.30 -5.41 -5.14
C GLN A 12 5.24 -5.89 -6.14
N LEU A 13 5.59 -6.09 -7.43
CA LEU A 13 4.66 -6.65 -8.42
C LEU A 13 4.17 -8.04 -8.04
N ILE A 14 5.06 -8.92 -7.58
CA ILE A 14 4.69 -10.26 -7.12
C ILE A 14 3.74 -10.17 -5.92
N ILE A 15 4.04 -9.33 -4.93
CA ILE A 15 3.14 -9.11 -3.77
C ILE A 15 1.78 -8.57 -4.22
N THR A 16 1.73 -7.68 -5.22
CA THR A 16 0.47 -7.21 -5.81
C THR A 16 -0.31 -8.34 -6.47
N ILE A 17 0.34 -9.18 -7.29
CA ILE A 17 -0.29 -10.35 -7.92
C ILE A 17 -0.87 -11.30 -6.88
N PHE A 18 -0.10 -11.62 -5.83
CA PHE A 18 -0.58 -12.47 -4.75
C PHE A 18 -1.74 -11.84 -3.98
N GLY A 19 -1.61 -10.55 -3.62
CA GLY A 19 -2.65 -9.82 -2.89
C GLY A 19 -3.97 -9.76 -3.66
N LEU A 20 -3.92 -9.59 -4.99
CA LEU A 20 -5.09 -9.55 -5.85
C LEU A 20 -5.69 -10.93 -6.09
N TYR A 21 -4.87 -11.91 -6.50
CA TYR A 21 -5.38 -13.11 -7.17
C TYR A 21 -5.19 -14.39 -6.35
N ALA A 22 -4.28 -14.42 -5.38
CA ALA A 22 -4.09 -15.61 -4.56
C ALA A 22 -5.18 -15.75 -3.50
N ARG A 23 -5.68 -14.63 -2.93
CA ARG A 23 -6.56 -14.67 -1.75
C ARG A 23 -7.90 -15.35 -2.02
N ALA A 24 -8.54 -15.02 -3.15
CA ALA A 24 -9.76 -15.70 -3.60
C ALA A 24 -9.51 -17.19 -3.91
N GLU A 25 -8.28 -17.54 -4.27
CA GLU A 25 -7.81 -18.89 -4.60
C GLU A 25 -7.22 -19.64 -3.39
N GLY A 26 -7.72 -19.36 -2.19
CA GLY A 26 -7.27 -19.99 -0.94
C GLY A 26 -5.82 -19.63 -0.59
N ASN A 27 -5.40 -18.40 -0.89
CA ASN A 27 -4.07 -17.84 -0.67
C ASN A 27 -2.92 -18.62 -1.34
N TRP A 28 -3.11 -19.16 -2.55
CA TRP A 28 -2.04 -19.92 -3.20
C TRP A 28 -2.00 -19.75 -4.70
N LEU A 29 -0.79 -19.67 -5.27
CA LEU A 29 -0.54 -19.66 -6.71
C LEU A 29 0.60 -20.61 -7.07
N SER A 30 0.45 -21.34 -8.19
CA SER A 30 1.53 -22.19 -8.70
C SER A 30 2.70 -21.35 -9.21
N VAL A 31 3.92 -21.91 -9.17
CA VAL A 31 5.10 -21.20 -9.70
C VAL A 31 4.93 -20.87 -11.19
N ALA A 32 4.30 -21.79 -11.94
CA ALA A 32 4.03 -21.60 -13.36
C ALA A 32 3.06 -20.44 -13.62
N ALA A 33 1.99 -20.31 -12.81
CA ALA A 33 1.05 -19.20 -12.90
C ALA A 33 1.74 -17.86 -12.63
N VAL A 34 2.50 -17.74 -11.53
CA VAL A 34 3.19 -16.48 -11.19
C VAL A 34 4.20 -16.10 -12.28
N VAL A 35 4.95 -17.05 -12.82
CA VAL A 35 5.90 -16.79 -13.91
C VAL A 35 5.19 -16.35 -15.19
N ALA A 36 4.04 -16.95 -15.54
CA ALA A 36 3.25 -16.55 -16.70
C ALA A 36 2.68 -15.13 -16.55
N LEU A 37 2.10 -14.82 -15.39
CA LEU A 37 1.60 -13.48 -15.07
C LEU A 37 2.72 -12.42 -15.08
N MET A 38 3.92 -12.77 -14.59
CA MET A 38 5.08 -11.88 -14.67
C MET A 38 5.58 -11.71 -16.11
N ALA A 39 5.48 -12.74 -16.96
CA ALA A 39 5.84 -12.65 -18.37
C ALA A 39 4.88 -11.72 -19.14
N ASP A 40 3.59 -11.71 -18.81
CA ASP A 40 2.64 -10.73 -19.35
C ASP A 40 3.07 -9.28 -19.04
N LEU A 41 3.73 -9.05 -17.90
CA LEU A 41 4.31 -7.75 -17.53
C LEU A 41 5.70 -7.49 -18.14
N GLY A 42 6.14 -8.32 -19.09
CA GLY A 42 7.45 -8.22 -19.73
C GLY A 42 8.62 -8.65 -18.86
N ILE A 43 8.38 -9.43 -17.79
CA ILE A 43 9.44 -9.91 -16.89
C ILE A 43 9.82 -11.35 -17.21
N GLU A 44 11.11 -11.55 -17.48
CA GLU A 44 11.67 -12.87 -17.75
C GLU A 44 11.50 -13.86 -16.59
N GLY A 45 11.25 -15.13 -16.92
CA GLY A 45 10.96 -16.16 -15.92
C GLY A 45 12.08 -16.40 -14.91
N GLN A 46 13.36 -16.26 -15.29
CA GLN A 46 14.48 -16.39 -14.35
C GLN A 46 14.50 -15.23 -13.34
N ALA A 47 14.21 -14.00 -13.77
CA ALA A 47 14.13 -12.84 -12.89
C ALA A 47 12.95 -12.98 -11.90
N ALA A 48 11.78 -13.41 -12.39
CA ALA A 48 10.61 -13.68 -11.56
C ALA A 48 10.91 -14.75 -10.49
N ARG A 49 11.44 -15.91 -10.90
CA ARG A 49 11.82 -17.00 -9.97
C ARG A 49 12.83 -16.56 -8.91
N SER A 50 13.83 -15.76 -9.31
CA SER A 50 14.83 -15.23 -8.39
C SER A 50 14.21 -14.29 -7.35
N SER A 51 13.28 -13.43 -7.76
CA SER A 51 12.55 -12.54 -6.85
C SER A 51 11.64 -13.32 -5.90
N ILE A 52 10.93 -14.34 -6.39
CA ILE A 52 10.12 -15.24 -5.54
C ILE A 52 11.00 -15.93 -4.48
N SER A 53 12.17 -16.46 -4.87
CA SER A 53 13.12 -17.08 -3.93
C SER A 53 13.55 -16.11 -2.82
N ARG A 54 13.77 -14.83 -3.16
CA ARG A 54 14.12 -13.80 -2.16
C ARG A 54 12.95 -13.48 -1.24
N LEU A 55 11.74 -13.35 -1.78
CA LEU A 55 10.52 -13.15 -0.98
C LEU A 55 10.30 -14.31 0.01
N LYS A 56 10.51 -15.56 -0.43
CA LYS A 56 10.51 -16.73 0.45
C LYS A 56 11.54 -16.61 1.57
N ARG A 57 12.80 -16.31 1.23
CA ARG A 57 13.88 -16.14 2.23
C ARG A 57 13.61 -15.02 3.24
N ARG A 58 12.79 -14.03 2.87
CA ARG A 58 12.36 -12.93 3.74
C ARG A 58 11.09 -13.23 4.54
N GLY A 59 10.53 -14.44 4.45
CA GLY A 59 9.31 -14.82 5.16
C GLY A 59 8.04 -14.16 4.61
N VAL A 60 8.08 -13.59 3.40
CA VAL A 60 6.90 -12.97 2.75
C VAL A 60 6.02 -14.03 2.08
N LEU A 61 6.65 -15.08 1.55
CA LEU A 61 6.00 -16.20 0.88
C LEU A 61 6.38 -17.52 1.53
N ASP A 62 5.40 -18.39 1.75
CA ASP A 62 5.58 -19.76 2.20
C ASP A 62 5.51 -20.71 1.00
N SER A 63 6.38 -21.72 1.00
CA SER A 63 6.39 -22.73 -0.06
C SER A 63 5.36 -23.80 0.24
N GLU A 64 4.44 -24.04 -0.69
CA GLU A 64 3.36 -25.01 -0.50
C GLU A 64 3.15 -25.83 -1.77
N ARG A 65 2.81 -27.11 -1.63
CA ARG A 65 2.39 -27.97 -2.73
C ARG A 65 0.90 -28.27 -2.62
N ARG A 66 0.16 -28.07 -3.70
CA ARG A 66 -1.25 -28.48 -3.83
C ARG A 66 -1.39 -29.47 -4.98
N SER A 67 -1.94 -30.64 -4.69
CA SER A 67 -2.12 -31.72 -5.67
C SER A 67 -0.86 -31.99 -6.50
N SER A 68 0.29 -32.12 -5.81
CA SER A 68 1.65 -32.28 -6.36
C SER A 68 2.28 -31.08 -7.10
N VAL A 69 1.50 -30.05 -7.42
CA VAL A 69 2.00 -28.82 -8.06
C VAL A 69 2.69 -27.92 -7.04
N ALA A 70 3.91 -27.48 -7.34
CA ALA A 70 4.63 -26.53 -6.50
C ALA A 70 4.08 -25.10 -6.67
N GLY A 71 3.92 -24.41 -5.55
CA GLY A 71 3.49 -23.02 -5.51
C GLY A 71 3.93 -22.32 -4.25
N TYR A 72 3.36 -21.15 -4.06
CA TYR A 72 3.61 -20.31 -2.90
C TYR A 72 2.30 -19.75 -2.37
N ALA A 73 2.31 -19.40 -1.09
CA ALA A 73 1.24 -18.69 -0.39
C ALA A 73 1.82 -17.43 0.26
N LEU A 74 1.01 -16.39 0.47
CA LEU A 74 1.44 -15.29 1.36
C LEU A 74 1.52 -15.82 2.78
N SER A 75 2.58 -15.49 3.50
CA SER A 75 2.67 -15.86 4.92
C SER A 75 1.57 -15.18 5.74
N PRO A 76 1.11 -15.78 6.86
CA PRO A 76 0.08 -15.17 7.70
C PRO A 76 0.38 -13.72 8.11
N PRO A 77 1.61 -13.35 8.55
CA PRO A 77 1.94 -11.96 8.85
C PRO A 77 1.82 -11.02 7.63
N THR A 78 2.12 -11.53 6.43
CA THR A 78 2.00 -10.74 5.20
C THR A 78 0.54 -10.52 4.82
N LEU A 79 -0.33 -11.52 5.01
CA LEU A 79 -1.76 -11.38 4.79
C LEU A 79 -2.36 -10.29 5.67
N GLU A 80 -2.02 -10.27 6.96
CA GLU A 80 -2.50 -9.25 7.90
C GLU A 80 -2.09 -7.84 7.45
N ILE A 81 -0.80 -7.64 7.13
CA ILE A 81 -0.29 -6.36 6.66
C ILE A 81 -1.00 -5.90 5.38
N LEU A 82 -1.25 -6.82 4.45
CA LEU A 82 -1.93 -6.45 3.21
C LEU A 82 -3.42 -6.19 3.42
N ALA A 83 -4.11 -6.93 4.29
CA ALA A 83 -5.51 -6.68 4.62
C ALA A 83 -5.70 -5.30 5.28
N GLU A 84 -4.81 -4.91 6.18
CA GLU A 84 -4.76 -3.55 6.74
C GLU A 84 -4.50 -2.50 5.64
N GLY A 85 -3.64 -2.83 4.68
CA GLY A 85 -3.31 -2.00 3.54
C GLY A 85 -4.48 -1.77 2.58
N ASP A 86 -5.26 -2.80 2.29
CA ASP A 86 -6.33 -2.75 1.29
C ASP A 86 -7.42 -1.74 1.65
N VAL A 87 -7.79 -1.67 2.94
CA VAL A 87 -8.72 -0.65 3.45
C VAL A 87 -8.25 0.75 3.05
N ARG A 88 -6.96 1.06 3.26
CA ARG A 88 -6.40 2.37 2.90
C ARG A 88 -6.29 2.59 1.39
N ILE A 89 -6.01 1.53 0.64
CA ILE A 89 -5.85 1.58 -0.82
C ILE A 89 -7.19 1.88 -1.51
N PHE A 90 -8.28 1.26 -1.05
CA PHE A 90 -9.57 1.27 -1.76
C PHE A 90 -10.62 2.20 -1.12
N GLU A 91 -10.69 2.34 0.21
CA GLU A 91 -11.74 3.15 0.86
C GLU A 91 -11.43 4.65 0.88
N ARG A 92 -10.16 5.05 0.73
CA ARG A 92 -9.70 6.46 0.64
C ARG A 92 -10.37 7.39 1.67
N ALA A 93 -10.45 6.97 2.93
CA ALA A 93 -11.02 7.78 4.00
C ALA A 93 -10.19 9.05 4.22
N ARG A 94 -10.81 10.22 4.05
CA ARG A 94 -10.24 11.52 4.39
C ARG A 94 -10.93 12.05 5.63
N ALA A 95 -10.12 12.55 6.57
CA ALA A 95 -10.63 13.22 7.74
C ALA A 95 -11.22 14.59 7.42
N THR A 96 -12.11 15.02 8.29
CA THR A 96 -12.68 16.35 8.37
C THR A 96 -12.02 17.11 9.52
N GLU A 97 -12.26 18.42 9.61
CA GLU A 97 -11.78 19.20 10.77
C GLU A 97 -12.40 18.71 12.09
N GLU A 98 -13.64 18.23 12.04
CA GLU A 98 -14.39 17.79 13.21
C GLU A 98 -13.80 16.55 13.88
N ASP A 99 -13.13 15.69 13.10
CA ASP A 99 -12.44 14.51 13.61
C ASP A 99 -11.35 14.90 14.63
N GLY A 100 -10.68 16.03 14.42
CA GLY A 100 -9.54 16.42 15.24
C GLY A 100 -8.30 15.54 15.01
N TRP A 101 -7.46 15.44 16.04
CA TRP A 101 -6.12 14.84 15.97
C TRP A 101 -5.95 13.68 16.95
N ALA A 102 -5.36 12.58 16.47
CA ALA A 102 -4.75 11.56 17.30
C ALA A 102 -3.30 11.94 17.59
N LEU A 103 -2.93 11.94 18.87
CA LEU A 103 -1.55 12.08 19.33
C LEU A 103 -1.10 10.75 19.93
N VAL A 104 0.04 10.25 19.47
CA VAL A 104 0.73 9.11 20.09
C VAL A 104 1.99 9.65 20.73
N VAL A 105 2.02 9.64 22.06
CA VAL A 105 3.20 9.97 22.84
C VAL A 105 3.84 8.66 23.25
N PHE A 106 5.14 8.51 23.03
CA PHE A 106 5.83 7.31 23.47
C PHE A 106 7.15 7.61 24.15
N SER A 107 7.50 6.75 25.10
CA SER A 107 8.80 6.71 25.73
C SER A 107 9.27 5.26 25.75
N VAL A 108 10.35 4.97 25.02
CA VAL A 108 10.97 3.65 24.99
C VAL A 108 12.37 3.77 25.59
N PRO A 109 12.76 2.94 26.57
CA PRO A 109 14.12 2.89 27.09
C PRO A 109 15.17 2.71 25.98
N GLU A 110 16.36 3.27 26.18
CA GLU A 110 17.42 3.19 25.16
C GLU A 110 17.94 1.76 24.95
N SER A 111 17.79 0.89 25.94
CA SER A 111 18.07 -0.54 25.83
C SER A 111 17.15 -1.28 24.85
N GLU A 112 15.97 -0.73 24.53
CA GLU A 112 14.92 -1.39 23.74
C GLU A 112 14.75 -0.76 22.36
N ARG A 113 15.88 -0.48 21.69
CA ARG A 113 15.91 0.18 20.38
C ARG A 113 15.01 -0.51 19.35
N GLU A 114 14.93 -1.83 19.36
CA GLU A 114 14.09 -2.60 18.44
C GLU A 114 12.60 -2.26 18.61
N LYS A 115 12.11 -2.14 19.85
CA LYS A 115 10.73 -1.72 20.15
C LYS A 115 10.47 -0.29 19.66
N ARG A 116 11.44 0.63 19.86
CA ARG A 116 11.37 2.00 19.33
C ARG A 116 11.28 2.01 17.80
N HIS A 117 12.09 1.20 17.12
CA HIS A 117 12.05 1.07 15.66
C HIS A 117 10.74 0.47 15.16
N ALA A 118 10.22 -0.56 15.83
CA ALA A 118 8.93 -1.17 15.51
C ALA A 118 7.79 -0.15 15.63
N LEU A 119 7.75 0.61 16.72
CA LEU A 119 6.76 1.65 16.96
C LEU A 119 6.78 2.73 15.86
N ARG A 120 7.95 3.32 15.60
CA ARG A 120 8.09 4.34 14.53
C ARG A 120 7.67 3.77 13.17
N SER A 121 8.06 2.53 12.87
CA SER A 121 7.69 1.88 11.61
C SER A 121 6.19 1.63 11.52
N GLY A 122 5.54 1.20 12.61
CA GLY A 122 4.10 1.00 12.68
C GLY A 122 3.32 2.29 12.47
N LEU A 123 3.68 3.36 13.19
CA LEU A 123 3.03 4.67 13.06
C LEU A 123 3.24 5.29 11.67
N THR A 124 4.45 5.18 11.11
CA THR A 124 4.72 5.60 9.73
C THR A 124 3.84 4.84 8.73
N ARG A 125 3.71 3.51 8.90
CA ARG A 125 2.82 2.69 8.06
C ARG A 125 1.34 3.03 8.22
N LEU A 126 0.94 3.69 9.30
CA LEU A 126 -0.41 4.22 9.50
C LEU A 126 -0.56 5.66 9.00
N GLY A 127 0.51 6.29 8.49
CA GLY A 127 0.51 7.65 7.97
C GLY A 127 0.73 8.73 9.04
N PHE A 128 1.08 8.39 10.28
CA PHE A 128 1.35 9.41 11.29
C PHE A 128 2.59 10.23 10.91
N GLY A 129 2.51 11.53 11.15
CA GLY A 129 3.61 12.48 11.05
C GLY A 129 4.35 12.61 12.39
N THR A 130 5.55 13.17 12.35
CA THR A 130 6.34 13.45 13.57
C THR A 130 6.13 14.89 14.01
N ALA A 131 5.43 15.11 15.13
CA ALA A 131 5.21 16.44 15.68
C ALA A 131 6.41 16.95 16.48
N ALA A 132 7.06 16.05 17.21
CA ALA A 132 8.28 16.27 17.99
C ALA A 132 8.95 14.91 18.27
N PRO A 133 10.18 14.86 18.82
CA PRO A 133 10.75 13.61 19.31
C PRO A 133 9.81 12.91 20.30
N GLY A 134 9.42 11.67 20.00
CA GLY A 134 8.49 10.89 20.83
C GLY A 134 7.00 11.27 20.71
N VAL A 135 6.65 12.26 19.87
CA VAL A 135 5.26 12.70 19.67
C VAL A 135 4.88 12.59 18.20
N TRP A 136 3.92 11.72 17.92
CA TRP A 136 3.39 11.46 16.59
C TRP A 136 1.95 11.94 16.50
N ILE A 137 1.56 12.38 15.31
CA ILE A 137 0.26 12.99 15.07
C ILE A 137 -0.37 12.45 13.80
N ALA A 138 -1.67 12.27 13.79
CA ALA A 138 -2.48 11.99 12.61
C ALA A 138 -3.93 12.46 12.82
N PRO A 139 -4.78 12.47 11.80
CA PRO A 139 -6.21 12.68 12.01
C PRO A 139 -6.81 11.61 12.95
N ALA A 140 -7.79 12.00 13.78
CA ALA A 140 -8.27 11.13 14.86
C ALA A 140 -9.02 9.87 14.38
N ASN A 141 -9.54 9.86 13.16
CA ASN A 141 -10.12 8.67 12.54
C ASN A 141 -9.11 7.50 12.43
N LEU A 142 -7.80 7.77 12.51
CA LEU A 142 -6.75 6.75 12.56
C LEU A 142 -6.42 6.25 13.98
N ALA A 143 -6.99 6.84 15.04
CA ALA A 143 -6.69 6.47 16.43
C ALA A 143 -6.96 4.99 16.73
N ARG A 144 -8.08 4.45 16.21
CA ARG A 144 -8.46 3.04 16.41
C ARG A 144 -7.44 2.11 15.75
N ALA A 145 -7.06 2.40 14.51
CA ALA A 145 -6.07 1.62 13.77
C ALA A 145 -4.70 1.66 14.47
N ALA A 146 -4.30 2.83 14.99
CA ALA A 146 -3.09 2.99 15.79
C ALA A 146 -3.11 2.12 17.06
N ARG A 147 -4.17 2.24 17.86
CA ARG A 147 -4.36 1.43 19.07
C ARG A 147 -4.27 -0.07 18.77
N ASP A 148 -5.01 -0.53 17.76
CA ASP A 148 -5.08 -1.95 17.44
C ASP A 148 -3.72 -2.48 16.94
N THR A 149 -2.99 -1.68 16.15
CA THR A 149 -1.64 -2.00 15.67
C THR A 149 -0.62 -2.07 16.81
N LEU A 150 -0.61 -1.07 17.70
CA LEU A 150 0.30 -1.01 18.85
C LEU A 150 0.05 -2.16 19.83
N ARG A 151 -1.22 -2.56 20.01
CA ARG A 151 -1.59 -3.74 20.80
C ARG A 151 -1.08 -5.04 20.18
N ARG A 152 -1.28 -5.24 18.87
CA ARG A 152 -0.77 -6.43 18.16
C ARG A 152 0.76 -6.56 18.24
N GLN A 153 1.46 -5.43 18.31
CA GLN A 153 2.93 -5.39 18.39
C GLN A 153 3.45 -5.45 19.83
N GLU A 154 2.58 -5.56 20.83
CA GLU A 154 2.96 -5.59 22.25
C GLU A 154 3.79 -4.35 22.63
N LEU A 155 3.28 -3.17 22.28
CA LEU A 155 3.92 -1.88 22.52
C LEU A 155 3.13 -0.98 23.47
N THR A 156 2.02 -1.48 24.05
CA THR A 156 1.06 -0.66 24.82
C THR A 156 1.64 -0.06 26.09
N GLU A 157 2.67 -0.67 26.69
CA GLU A 157 3.32 -0.15 27.90
C GLU A 157 4.20 1.08 27.65
N TYR A 158 4.55 1.35 26.39
CA TYR A 158 5.46 2.44 26.02
C TYR A 158 4.74 3.67 25.48
N VAL A 159 3.42 3.63 25.35
CA VAL A 159 2.64 4.58 24.55
C VAL A 159 1.37 5.05 25.26
N ASP A 160 1.08 6.33 25.08
CA ASP A 160 -0.22 6.93 25.37
C ASP A 160 -0.82 7.48 24.08
N VAL A 161 -2.13 7.24 23.89
CA VAL A 161 -2.87 7.70 22.72
C VAL A 161 -3.98 8.64 23.14
N PHE A 162 -3.97 9.86 22.62
CA PHE A 162 -4.95 10.89 22.89
C PHE A 162 -5.70 11.27 21.62
N THR A 163 -6.99 11.58 21.75
CA THR A 163 -7.73 12.33 20.73
C THR A 163 -7.92 13.76 21.23
N SER A 164 -7.68 14.74 20.36
CA SER A 164 -7.60 16.15 20.76
C SER A 164 -7.97 17.09 19.62
N ARG A 165 -8.21 18.36 19.94
CA ARG A 165 -8.34 19.43 18.94
C ARG A 165 -7.19 20.42 19.10
N HIS A 166 -6.79 21.05 18.00
CA HIS A 166 -5.88 22.19 18.08
C HIS A 166 -6.63 23.33 18.78
N PHE A 167 -6.10 23.77 19.92
CA PHE A 167 -6.77 24.78 20.74
C PHE A 167 -6.16 26.18 20.55
N ALA A 168 -4.83 26.29 20.46
CA ALA A 168 -4.16 27.59 20.40
C ALA A 168 -2.77 27.56 19.74
N PHE A 169 -2.34 28.77 19.37
CA PHE A 169 -1.02 29.16 18.83
C PHE A 169 -0.62 28.57 17.49
N GLY A 170 -0.20 29.47 16.60
CA GLY A 170 0.34 29.14 15.28
C GLY A 170 -0.71 28.62 14.32
N ASP A 171 -0.42 28.76 13.03
CA ASP A 171 -1.24 28.22 11.96
C ASP A 171 -1.06 26.70 11.85
N VAL A 172 -2.17 25.96 11.85
CA VAL A 172 -2.19 24.49 11.71
C VAL A 172 -1.65 24.08 10.34
N ARG A 173 -1.95 24.80 9.27
CA ARG A 173 -1.44 24.48 7.92
C ARG A 173 0.08 24.53 7.87
N ALA A 174 0.68 25.56 8.48
CA ALA A 174 2.14 25.66 8.64
C ALA A 174 2.73 24.53 9.51
N LYS A 175 2.00 24.03 10.51
CA LYS A 175 2.43 22.88 11.34
C LYS A 175 2.37 21.57 10.57
N VAL A 176 1.28 21.30 9.86
CA VAL A 176 1.07 20.10 9.05
C VAL A 176 2.20 19.91 8.03
N ARG A 177 2.64 20.98 7.36
CA ARG A 177 3.81 20.97 6.46
C ARG A 177 5.14 20.57 7.11
N ARG A 178 5.26 20.67 8.44
CA ARG A 178 6.45 20.22 9.18
C ARG A 178 6.32 18.78 9.68
N TRP A 179 5.10 18.33 9.89
CA TRP A 179 4.81 16.98 10.40
C TRP A 179 4.82 15.93 9.28
N TRP A 180 4.48 16.35 8.06
CA TRP A 180 4.49 15.54 6.85
C TRP A 180 5.22 16.25 5.71
N ASP A 181 5.90 15.46 4.87
CA ASP A 181 6.48 15.93 3.61
C ASP A 181 5.39 16.02 2.53
N LEU A 182 4.64 17.13 2.56
CA LEU A 182 3.56 17.37 1.61
C LEU A 182 4.07 17.62 0.19
N ASP A 183 5.31 18.08 0.04
CA ASP A 183 5.93 18.34 -1.26
C ASP A 183 6.29 17.01 -1.94
N GLU A 184 6.84 16.06 -1.18
CA GLU A 184 7.05 14.69 -1.66
C GLU A 184 5.72 14.04 -2.07
N LEU A 185 4.69 14.12 -1.22
CA LEU A 185 3.36 13.58 -1.54
C LEU A 185 2.78 14.21 -2.82
N SER A 186 2.85 15.54 -2.95
CA SER A 186 2.38 16.26 -4.13
C SER A 186 3.12 15.81 -5.39
N ARG A 187 4.44 15.61 -5.31
CA ARG A 187 5.24 15.09 -6.42
C ARG A 187 4.82 13.67 -6.80
N LEU A 188 4.66 12.77 -5.83
CA LEU A 188 4.27 11.38 -6.09
C LEU A 188 2.86 11.30 -6.71
N TYR A 189 1.90 12.11 -6.25
CA TYR A 189 0.59 12.21 -6.88
C TYR A 189 0.66 12.77 -8.30
N SER A 190 1.50 13.79 -8.53
CA SER A 190 1.73 14.31 -9.88
C SER A 190 2.31 13.25 -10.80
N GLU A 191 3.30 12.46 -10.36
CA GLU A 191 3.87 11.36 -11.13
C GLU A 191 2.82 10.29 -11.49
N PHE A 192 1.94 9.95 -10.54
CA PHE A 192 0.83 9.06 -10.79
C PHE A 192 -0.14 9.62 -11.85
N LEU A 193 -0.55 10.88 -11.71
CA LEU A 193 -1.43 11.57 -12.66
C LEU A 193 -0.83 11.62 -14.06
N HIS A 194 0.43 12.03 -14.20
CA HIS A 194 1.12 12.10 -15.49
C HIS A 194 1.16 10.74 -16.18
N ARG A 195 1.37 9.67 -15.42
CA ARG A 195 1.48 8.32 -15.96
C ARG A 195 0.14 7.73 -16.39
N TYR A 196 -0.93 7.97 -15.63
CA TYR A 196 -2.18 7.24 -15.79
C TYR A 196 -3.34 8.06 -16.38
N ALA A 197 -3.27 9.40 -16.41
CA ALA A 197 -4.29 10.21 -17.09
C ALA A 197 -4.41 9.89 -18.60
N PRO A 198 -3.31 9.66 -19.36
CA PRO A 198 -3.41 9.20 -20.74
C PRO A 198 -4.01 7.80 -20.87
N VAL A 199 -3.77 6.92 -19.89
CA VAL A 199 -4.34 5.56 -19.85
C VAL A 199 -5.86 5.63 -19.73
N ARG A 200 -6.38 6.47 -18.83
CA ARG A 200 -7.84 6.67 -18.67
C ARG A 200 -8.52 7.01 -19.99
N ARG A 201 -8.00 7.98 -20.74
CA ARG A 201 -8.57 8.37 -22.04
C ARG A 201 -8.62 7.20 -23.01
N ARG A 202 -7.50 6.49 -23.16
CA ARG A 202 -7.39 5.35 -24.07
C ARG A 202 -8.37 4.22 -23.75
N VAL A 203 -8.54 3.87 -22.47
CA VAL A 203 -9.42 2.76 -22.06
C VAL A 203 -10.90 3.12 -22.14
N SER A 204 -11.23 4.41 -21.99
CA SER A 204 -12.60 4.91 -22.18
C SER A 204 -13.03 4.94 -23.65
N ASP A 205 -12.13 5.31 -24.56
CA ASP A 205 -12.48 5.54 -25.98
C ASP A 205 -12.49 4.25 -26.82
N GLY A 206 -11.59 3.29 -26.52
CA GLY A 206 -11.33 2.12 -27.38
C GLY A 206 -11.69 0.76 -26.76
N GLY A 207 -12.19 0.72 -25.53
CA GLY A 207 -12.27 -0.51 -24.75
C GLY A 207 -10.87 -1.07 -24.42
N THR A 208 -10.81 -2.18 -23.68
CA THR A 208 -9.52 -2.80 -23.28
C THR A 208 -9.66 -4.31 -23.19
N ALA A 209 -8.75 -5.05 -23.82
CA ALA A 209 -8.73 -6.50 -23.73
C ALA A 209 -8.31 -6.96 -22.32
N PRO A 210 -8.78 -8.11 -21.80
CA PRO A 210 -8.44 -8.58 -20.46
C PRO A 210 -6.93 -8.64 -20.14
N GLN A 211 -6.11 -9.13 -21.08
CA GLN A 211 -4.66 -9.20 -20.90
C GLN A 211 -4.01 -7.81 -20.83
N GLU A 212 -4.45 -6.88 -21.67
CA GLU A 212 -3.97 -5.49 -21.63
C GLU A 212 -4.40 -4.79 -20.34
N ALA A 213 -5.63 -5.05 -19.88
CA ALA A 213 -6.11 -4.53 -18.60
C ALA A 213 -5.24 -5.03 -17.45
N PHE A 214 -4.86 -6.32 -17.44
CA PHE A 214 -3.90 -6.87 -16.48
C PHE A 214 -2.54 -6.16 -16.52
N GLN A 215 -2.00 -5.94 -17.73
CA GLN A 215 -0.72 -5.26 -17.95
C GLN A 215 -0.71 -3.82 -17.45
N LEU A 216 -1.86 -3.15 -17.44
CA LEU A 216 -2.01 -1.79 -16.93
C LEU A 216 -2.30 -1.77 -15.43
N TYR A 217 -3.20 -2.65 -14.98
CA TYR A 217 -3.75 -2.63 -13.63
C TYR A 217 -2.71 -3.02 -12.58
N VAL A 218 -1.96 -4.11 -12.79
CA VAL A 218 -0.99 -4.58 -11.77
C VAL A 218 0.09 -3.53 -11.49
N PRO A 219 0.75 -2.92 -12.50
CA PRO A 219 1.69 -1.83 -12.25
C PRO A 219 1.03 -0.58 -11.65
N MET A 220 -0.19 -0.23 -12.10
CA MET A 220 -0.94 0.91 -11.54
C MET A 220 -1.22 0.73 -10.06
N LEU A 221 -1.77 -0.41 -9.66
CA LEU A 221 -2.06 -0.69 -8.26
C LEU A 221 -0.76 -0.75 -7.44
N THR A 222 0.32 -1.31 -8.00
CA THR A 222 1.63 -1.37 -7.34
C THR A 222 2.23 0.03 -7.13
N HIS A 223 2.04 0.95 -8.07
CA HIS A 223 2.43 2.34 -7.90
C HIS A 223 1.52 3.04 -6.89
N TRP A 224 0.19 2.91 -7.05
CA TRP A 224 -0.80 3.56 -6.19
C TRP A 224 -0.63 3.19 -4.72
N ARG A 225 -0.44 1.89 -4.39
CA ARG A 225 -0.36 1.44 -2.98
C ARG A 225 0.70 2.15 -2.15
N GLN A 226 1.74 2.72 -2.76
CA GLN A 226 2.77 3.45 -2.05
C GLN A 226 2.28 4.81 -1.50
N LEU A 227 1.24 5.39 -2.11
CA LEU A 227 0.70 6.71 -1.79
C LEU A 227 -0.17 6.68 -0.53
N PRO A 228 -1.22 5.82 -0.42
CA PRO A 228 -2.06 5.78 0.77
C PRO A 228 -1.28 5.48 2.05
N TYR A 229 -0.15 4.78 2.01
CA TYR A 229 0.64 4.57 3.24
C TYR A 229 1.27 5.86 3.77
N ARG A 230 1.60 6.80 2.89
CA ARG A 230 2.26 8.08 3.21
C ARG A 230 1.26 9.21 3.44
N ASP A 231 0.08 9.15 2.84
CA ASP A 231 -1.01 10.11 3.04
C ASP A 231 -1.96 9.60 4.14
N PRO A 232 -2.06 10.26 5.30
CA PRO A 232 -2.99 9.87 6.36
C PRO A 232 -4.44 10.35 6.11
N GLY A 233 -4.74 10.92 4.94
CA GLY A 233 -6.06 11.45 4.64
C GLY A 233 -6.34 12.73 5.42
N LEU A 234 -5.40 13.68 5.41
CA LEU A 234 -5.56 14.98 6.09
C LEU A 234 -6.80 15.75 5.58
N PRO A 235 -7.45 16.57 6.43
CA PRO A 235 -8.49 17.50 5.99
C PRO A 235 -8.00 18.42 4.87
N LEU A 236 -8.82 18.68 3.85
CA LEU A 236 -8.44 19.52 2.72
C LEU A 236 -8.09 20.96 3.14
N SER A 237 -8.73 21.45 4.20
CA SER A 237 -8.52 22.79 4.73
C SER A 237 -7.12 23.03 5.32
N VAL A 238 -6.39 21.97 5.68
CA VAL A 238 -5.00 22.06 6.18
C VAL A 238 -3.96 21.70 5.11
N LEU A 239 -4.41 21.36 3.90
CA LEU A 239 -3.56 21.01 2.77
C LEU A 239 -3.32 22.21 1.83
N PRO A 240 -2.21 22.24 1.07
CA PRO A 240 -1.97 23.25 0.05
C PRO A 240 -3.15 23.43 -0.91
N GLU A 241 -3.35 24.66 -1.38
CA GLU A 241 -4.33 24.92 -2.44
C GLU A 241 -3.96 24.11 -3.70
N GLY A 242 -4.97 23.59 -4.41
CA GLY A 242 -4.76 22.74 -5.58
C GLY A 242 -4.19 21.35 -5.26
N TRP A 243 -4.42 20.83 -4.04
CA TRP A 243 -3.96 19.50 -3.64
C TRP A 243 -4.39 18.41 -4.63
N ASN A 244 -3.42 17.89 -5.37
CA ASN A 244 -3.62 16.96 -6.47
C ASN A 244 -3.96 15.53 -6.03
N GLY A 245 -3.86 15.21 -4.72
CA GLY A 245 -4.19 13.89 -4.20
C GLY A 245 -5.67 13.52 -4.37
N VAL A 246 -6.58 14.51 -4.40
CA VAL A 246 -8.00 14.28 -4.69
C VAL A 246 -8.16 13.78 -6.13
N THR A 247 -7.65 14.54 -7.10
CA THR A 247 -7.69 14.19 -8.53
C THR A 247 -6.99 12.86 -8.82
N ALA A 248 -5.85 12.59 -8.16
CA ALA A 248 -5.15 11.32 -8.31
C ALA A 248 -5.99 10.14 -7.79
N GLY A 249 -6.68 10.33 -6.67
CA GLY A 249 -7.61 9.33 -6.15
C GLY A 249 -8.78 9.07 -7.07
N GLU A 250 -9.41 10.12 -7.63
CA GLU A 250 -10.50 9.99 -8.61
C GLU A 250 -10.04 9.21 -9.85
N LEU A 251 -8.88 9.58 -10.41
CA LEU A 251 -8.28 8.85 -11.52
C LEU A 251 -8.04 7.37 -11.19
N PHE A 252 -7.52 7.08 -9.99
CA PHE A 252 -7.33 5.70 -9.55
C PHE A 252 -8.67 4.96 -9.47
N ALA A 253 -9.69 5.56 -8.88
CA ALA A 253 -11.02 4.93 -8.74
C ALA A 253 -11.65 4.62 -10.11
N ASP A 254 -11.60 5.57 -11.05
CA ASP A 254 -12.06 5.40 -12.43
C ASP A 254 -11.35 4.23 -13.12
N LEU A 255 -10.02 4.22 -13.09
CA LEU A 255 -9.23 3.17 -13.70
C LEU A 255 -9.40 1.82 -13.01
N ASN A 256 -9.54 1.80 -11.68
CA ASN A 256 -9.79 0.60 -10.91
C ASN A 256 -11.12 -0.04 -11.32
N ALA A 257 -12.19 0.75 -11.44
CA ALA A 257 -13.51 0.28 -11.86
C ALA A 257 -13.49 -0.35 -13.26
N ILE A 258 -12.71 0.21 -14.19
CA ILE A 258 -12.60 -0.29 -15.57
C ILE A 258 -11.67 -1.51 -15.65
N LEU A 259 -10.46 -1.41 -15.08
CA LEU A 259 -9.38 -2.35 -15.32
C LEU A 259 -9.40 -3.57 -14.39
N ALA A 260 -9.79 -3.41 -13.12
CA ALA A 260 -9.74 -4.50 -12.14
C ALA A 260 -10.52 -5.75 -12.58
N PRO A 261 -11.80 -5.68 -13.01
CA PRO A 261 -12.55 -6.89 -13.38
C PRO A 261 -11.98 -7.57 -14.64
N LEU A 262 -11.47 -6.80 -15.59
CA LEU A 262 -10.84 -7.32 -16.81
C LEU A 262 -9.49 -7.98 -16.51
N ALA A 263 -8.69 -7.36 -15.65
CA ALA A 263 -7.41 -7.88 -15.19
C ALA A 263 -7.59 -9.19 -14.41
N GLU A 264 -8.59 -9.25 -13.52
CA GLU A 264 -8.95 -10.45 -12.78
C GLU A 264 -9.38 -11.59 -13.71
N LYS A 265 -10.24 -11.31 -14.69
CA LYS A 265 -10.66 -12.31 -15.68
C LYS A 265 -9.47 -12.94 -16.42
N HIS A 266 -8.48 -12.14 -16.81
CA HIS A 266 -7.26 -12.65 -17.43
C HIS A 266 -6.42 -13.46 -16.44
N ALA A 267 -6.19 -12.91 -15.25
CA ALA A 267 -5.36 -13.55 -14.23
C ALA A 267 -5.89 -14.93 -13.84
N LEU A 268 -7.19 -15.06 -13.56
CA LEU A 268 -7.81 -16.33 -13.19
C LEU A 268 -7.72 -17.36 -14.32
N LYS A 269 -7.93 -16.94 -15.57
CA LYS A 269 -7.72 -17.83 -16.74
C LYS A 269 -6.30 -18.40 -16.79
N VAL A 270 -5.29 -17.58 -16.49
CA VAL A 270 -3.88 -18.02 -16.44
C VAL A 270 -3.66 -18.95 -15.24
N VAL A 271 -4.19 -18.61 -14.07
CA VAL A 271 -4.04 -19.40 -12.84
C VAL A 271 -4.65 -20.79 -13.00
N ASP A 272 -5.88 -20.89 -13.50
CA ASP A 272 -6.57 -22.16 -13.70
C ASP A 272 -5.90 -23.00 -14.78
N GLY A 273 -5.51 -22.38 -15.90
CA GLY A 273 -4.79 -23.06 -16.98
C GLY A 273 -3.44 -23.62 -16.55
N LYS A 274 -2.83 -23.08 -15.48
CA LYS A 274 -1.55 -23.53 -14.91
C LYS A 274 -1.70 -24.36 -13.64
N ARG A 275 -2.93 -24.62 -13.18
CA ARG A 275 -3.25 -25.56 -12.10
C ARG A 275 -3.50 -26.97 -12.66
N ALA A 276 -3.92 -27.07 -13.93
CA ALA A 276 -4.21 -28.32 -14.62
C ALA A 276 -3.03 -28.94 -15.40
N GLN A 277 -1.86 -28.28 -15.42
CA GLN A 277 -0.60 -28.76 -16.03
C GLN A 277 0.39 -29.17 -14.95
#